data_AF-A0A9Q3C1Z4-F1
#
_entry.id   AF-A0A9Q3C1Z4-F1
#
_cell.length_a   1.000
_cell.length_b   1.000
_cell.length_c   1.000
_cell.angle_alpha   90.00
_cell.angle_beta   90.00
_cell.angle_gamma   90.00
#
_symmetry.space_group_name_H-M   'P 1'
#
loop_
_entity.id
_entity.type
_entity.pdbx_description
1 polymer ?
#
loop_
_entity_poly.entity_id
_entity_poly.type
_entity_poly.pdbx_seq_one_letter_code
_entity_poly.pdbx_strand_id
1 'polypeptide(L)'
;MDTSLLFWNYIISTCGVPEIIIGERDPKFISEFWTNLYDMLGSKLAFSTAYHPQTDGLYERIIQTMEDSLRRFCAYGMEYKDHDWVTLVPEVQLAYNTSQHSTSGKTPAMAGKGWNPLLPVDHLKKDLLTIHPTAKDFHEMWKKTCDTVSK
;
A
#
# COMPACT_ATOMS: atom_id res chain seq x y z
N MET A 1 7.60 20.97 1.83
CA MET A 1 7.55 20.72 0.37
C MET A 1 7.76 19.24 0.06
N ASP A 2 8.63 18.52 0.76
CA ASP A 2 8.87 17.09 0.52
C ASP A 2 7.61 16.23 0.68
N THR A 3 6.80 16.47 1.72
CA THR A 3 5.55 15.73 1.94
C THR A 3 4.51 15.96 0.84
N SER A 4 4.45 17.15 0.24
CA SER A 4 3.54 17.42 -0.88
C SER A 4 4.00 16.74 -2.16
N LEU A 5 5.31 16.57 -2.37
CA LEU A 5 5.85 15.78 -3.48
C LEU A 5 5.51 14.30 -3.31
N LEU A 6 5.65 13.74 -2.10
CA LEU A 6 5.25 12.37 -1.82
C LEU A 6 3.74 12.17 -2.03
N PHE A 7 2.91 13.09 -1.54
CA PHE A 7 1.46 13.03 -1.77
C PHE A 7 1.10 13.07 -3.26
N TRP A 8 1.74 13.94 -4.04
CA TRP A 8 1.54 13.99 -5.48
C TRP A 8 1.96 12.69 -6.17
N ASN A 9 3.17 12.21 -5.86
CA ASN A 9 3.79 11.07 -6.52
C ASN A 9 3.13 9.73 -6.19
N TYR A 10 2.58 9.56 -4.99
CA TYR A 10 2.02 8.29 -4.55
C TYR A 10 0.50 8.26 -4.48
N ILE A 11 -0.15 9.39 -4.21
CA ILE A 11 -1.61 9.45 -4.07
C ILE A 11 -2.25 9.99 -5.35
N ILE A 12 -1.92 11.23 -5.73
CA ILE A 12 -2.57 11.89 -6.87
C ILE A 12 -2.26 11.19 -8.19
N SER A 13 -1.01 10.77 -8.40
CA SER A 13 -0.61 10.05 -9.62
C SER A 13 -1.34 8.71 -9.82
N THR A 14 -1.76 8.09 -8.71
CA THR A 14 -2.28 6.71 -8.69
C THR A 14 -3.81 6.68 -8.63
N CYS A 15 -4.40 7.60 -7.87
CA CYS A 15 -5.83 7.65 -7.59
C CYS A 15 -6.54 8.82 -8.29
N GLY A 16 -5.79 9.81 -8.80
CA GLY A 16 -6.35 11.09 -9.21
C GLY A 16 -6.62 12.00 -8.01
N VAL A 17 -7.26 13.14 -8.29
CA VAL A 17 -7.67 14.10 -7.26
C VAL A 17 -8.98 13.64 -6.60
N PRO A 18 -8.99 13.35 -5.29
CA PRO A 18 -10.22 12.95 -4.60
C PRO A 18 -11.14 14.14 -4.38
N GLU A 19 -12.46 13.91 -4.42
CA GLU A 19 -13.45 14.94 -4.08
C GLU A 19 -13.45 15.26 -2.57
N ILE A 20 -13.25 14.23 -1.73
CA ILE A 20 -13.23 14.35 -0.28
C ILE A 20 -12.04 13.56 0.25
N ILE A 21 -11.25 14.18 1.13
CA ILE A 21 -10.17 13.54 1.88
C ILE A 21 -10.63 13.48 3.34
N ILE A 22 -10.80 12.26 3.85
CA ILE A 22 -11.12 12.04 5.25
C ILE A 22 -9.79 11.77 5.98
N GLY A 23 -9.48 12.58 6.99
CA GLY A 23 -8.22 12.46 7.73
C GLY A 23 -8.36 12.78 9.21
N GLU A 24 -7.27 12.54 9.95
CA GLU A 24 -7.15 12.92 11.34
C GLU A 24 -6.79 14.41 11.48
N ARG A 25 -6.97 14.95 12.70
CA ARG A 25 -6.60 16.34 13.02
C ARG A 25 -5.10 16.51 13.30
N ASP A 26 -4.24 15.88 12.50
CA ASP A 26 -2.79 16.11 12.59
C ASP A 26 -2.46 17.50 12.05
N PRO A 27 -1.82 18.39 12.84
CA PRO A 27 -1.43 19.73 12.41
C PRO A 27 -0.61 19.77 11.11
N LYS A 28 0.12 18.68 10.79
CA LYS A 28 0.87 18.56 9.53
C LYS A 28 -0.01 18.63 8.30
N PHE A 29 -1.25 18.13 8.36
CA PHE A 29 -2.20 18.09 7.24
C PHE A 29 -3.30 19.16 7.34
N ILE A 30 -3.34 19.93 8.44
CA ILE A 30 -4.24 21.09 8.64
C ILE A 30 -3.50 22.42 8.52
N SER A 31 -2.20 22.39 8.22
CA SER A 31 -1.45 23.64 8.01
C SER A 31 -2.07 24.46 6.87
N GLU A 32 -1.82 25.76 6.90
CA GLU A 32 -2.30 26.69 5.87
C GLU A 32 -1.92 26.22 4.46
N PHE A 33 -0.73 25.65 4.29
CA PHE A 33 -0.28 25.08 3.03
C PHE A 33 -1.21 23.97 2.52
N TRP A 34 -1.54 22.97 3.35
CA TRP A 34 -2.35 21.83 2.91
C TRP A 34 -3.79 22.21 2.68
N THR A 35 -4.35 23.06 3.55
CA THR A 35 -5.71 23.57 3.38
C THR A 35 -5.85 24.30 2.03
N ASN A 36 -4.93 25.21 1.72
CA ASN A 36 -4.91 25.90 0.41
C ASN A 36 -4.66 24.95 -0.76
N LEU A 37 -3.81 23.94 -0.61
CA LEU A 37 -3.55 22.95 -1.65
C LEU A 37 -4.81 22.14 -1.99
N TYR A 38 -5.55 21.68 -0.99
CA TYR A 38 -6.79 20.93 -1.19
C TYR A 38 -7.88 21.81 -1.81
N ASP A 39 -8.03 23.06 -1.35
CA ASP A 39 -8.97 24.02 -1.93
C ASP A 39 -8.66 24.29 -3.42
N MET A 40 -7.38 24.47 -3.77
CA MET A 40 -6.95 24.66 -5.15
C MET A 40 -7.23 23.42 -6.03
N LEU A 41 -7.12 22.22 -5.46
CA LEU A 41 -7.44 20.97 -6.15
C LEU A 41 -8.95 20.67 -6.22
N GLY A 42 -9.78 21.45 -5.51
CA GLY A 42 -11.22 21.19 -5.40
C GLY A 42 -11.57 20.03 -4.46
N SER A 43 -10.62 19.59 -3.63
CA SER A 43 -10.82 18.54 -2.65
C SER A 43 -11.32 19.12 -1.32
N LYS A 44 -12.36 18.52 -0.74
CA LYS A 44 -12.83 18.89 0.61
C LYS A 44 -12.08 18.08 1.67
N LEU A 45 -11.43 18.75 2.60
CA LEU A 45 -10.85 18.10 3.77
C LEU A 45 -11.94 17.90 4.85
N ALA A 46 -12.22 16.64 5.16
CA ALA A 46 -13.14 16.24 6.23
C ALA A 46 -12.34 15.57 7.35
N PHE A 47 -12.66 15.90 8.60
CA PHE A 47 -12.01 15.27 9.75
C PHE A 47 -12.88 14.15 10.31
N SER A 48 -12.30 12.99 10.56
CA SER A 48 -12.99 12.02 11.41
C SER A 48 -13.19 12.63 12.80
N THR A 49 -14.40 12.53 13.33
CA THR A 49 -14.64 12.84 14.74
C THR A 49 -14.09 11.69 15.57
N ALA A 50 -13.60 11.95 16.79
CA ALA A 50 -12.91 10.98 17.66
C ALA A 50 -13.61 9.64 17.96
N TYR A 51 -14.80 9.37 17.43
CA TYR A 51 -15.50 8.09 17.49
C TYR A 51 -16.41 7.95 16.25
N HIS A 52 -15.87 7.63 15.06
CA HIS A 52 -16.67 7.15 13.93
C HIS A 52 -16.29 5.69 13.57
N PRO A 53 -16.76 4.70 14.36
CA PRO A 53 -16.33 3.30 14.22
C PRO A 53 -16.55 2.68 12.83
N GLN A 54 -17.49 3.21 12.05
CA GLN A 54 -17.79 2.71 10.70
C GLN A 54 -16.74 3.13 9.66
N THR A 55 -16.21 4.35 9.77
CA THR A 55 -15.22 4.88 8.81
C THR A 55 -13.81 4.59 9.32
N ASP A 56 -13.57 4.84 10.60
CA ASP A 56 -12.26 4.68 11.24
C ASP A 56 -11.91 3.19 11.35
N GLY A 57 -12.86 2.32 11.69
CA GLY A 57 -12.59 0.90 11.89
C GLY A 57 -12.23 0.12 10.61
N LEU A 58 -12.55 0.63 9.42
CA LEU A 58 -12.06 0.05 8.16
C LEU A 58 -10.63 0.50 7.89
N TYR A 59 -10.37 1.80 7.98
CA TYR A 59 -9.04 2.37 7.78
C TYR A 59 -8.03 1.81 8.79
N GLU A 60 -8.40 1.73 10.08
CA GLU A 60 -7.60 1.15 11.15
C GLU A 60 -7.22 -0.31 10.87
N ARG A 61 -8.18 -1.14 10.41
CA ARG A 61 -7.90 -2.53 10.05
C ARG A 61 -6.94 -2.64 8.87
N ILE A 62 -7.07 -1.76 7.89
CA ILE A 62 -6.16 -1.72 6.74
C ILE A 62 -4.76 -1.33 7.20
N ILE A 63 -4.63 -0.28 8.01
CA ILE A 63 -3.33 0.14 8.58
C ILE A 63 -2.72 -1.00 9.38
N GLN A 64 -3.46 -1.63 10.29
CA GLN A 64 -2.96 -2.75 11.10
C GLN A 64 -2.46 -3.89 10.23
N THR A 65 -3.20 -4.23 9.17
CA THR A 65 -2.79 -5.27 8.20
C THR A 65 -1.49 -4.89 7.49
N MET A 66 -1.36 -3.62 7.08
CA MET A 66 -0.15 -3.11 6.43
C MET A 66 1.04 -3.06 7.39
N GLU A 67 0.85 -2.60 8.63
CA GLU A 67 1.87 -2.58 9.67
C GLU A 67 2.36 -3.98 10.02
N ASP A 68 1.44 -4.92 10.24
CA ASP A 68 1.80 -6.31 10.54
C ASP A 68 2.51 -6.98 9.38
N SER A 69 2.09 -6.67 8.14
CA SER A 69 2.80 -7.09 6.94
C SER A 69 4.21 -6.51 6.94
N LEU A 70 4.37 -5.19 7.08
CA LEU A 70 5.68 -4.53 7.13
C LEU A 70 6.57 -5.08 8.26
N ARG A 71 6.04 -5.32 9.46
CA ARG A 71 6.81 -5.92 10.57
C ARG A 71 7.35 -7.30 10.22
N ARG A 72 6.50 -8.16 9.64
CA ARG A 72 6.92 -9.48 9.15
C ARG A 72 7.94 -9.33 8.03
N PHE A 73 7.71 -8.39 7.11
CA PHE A 73 8.62 -8.06 6.01
C PHE A 73 9.98 -7.58 6.49
N CYS A 74 10.05 -6.72 7.49
CA CYS A 74 11.32 -6.31 8.07
C CYS A 74 12.00 -7.49 8.79
N ALA A 75 11.26 -8.33 9.50
CA ALA A 75 11.81 -9.51 10.15
C ALA A 75 12.46 -10.50 9.17
N TYR A 76 11.89 -10.66 7.97
CA TYR A 76 12.45 -11.51 6.90
C TYR A 76 13.43 -10.78 5.98
N GLY A 77 13.12 -9.55 5.63
CA GLY A 77 13.90 -8.64 4.79
C GLY A 77 15.25 -8.29 5.40
N MET A 78 15.37 -8.33 6.74
CA MET A 78 16.67 -8.26 7.42
C MET A 78 17.58 -9.48 7.17
N GLU A 79 17.10 -10.59 6.59
CA GLU A 79 17.97 -11.63 6.02
C GLU A 79 18.64 -11.15 4.71
N TYR A 80 17.99 -10.24 3.98
CA TYR A 80 18.51 -9.55 2.80
C TYR A 80 19.21 -8.26 3.21
N LYS A 81 20.53 -8.32 3.41
CA LYS A 81 21.35 -7.15 3.77
C LYS A 81 20.98 -5.93 2.92
N ASP A 82 20.83 -4.78 3.59
CA ASP A 82 20.64 -3.43 3.01
C ASP A 82 19.20 -2.97 2.66
N HIS A 83 18.14 -3.65 3.11
CA HIS A 83 16.76 -3.17 2.92
C HIS A 83 16.17 -2.53 4.18
N ASP A 84 15.63 -1.30 4.04
CA ASP A 84 14.85 -0.61 5.08
C ASP A 84 13.35 -0.79 4.82
N TRP A 85 12.50 -0.59 5.83
CA TRP A 85 11.04 -0.75 5.71
C TRP A 85 10.44 0.12 4.59
N VAL A 86 11.02 1.29 4.33
CA VAL A 86 10.60 2.20 3.25
C VAL A 86 10.76 1.55 1.87
N THR A 87 11.85 0.79 1.65
CA THR A 87 12.09 0.15 0.35
C THR A 87 11.17 -1.04 0.11
N LEU A 88 10.55 -1.58 1.16
CA LEU A 88 9.59 -2.69 1.10
C LEU A 88 8.14 -2.23 0.88
N VAL A 89 7.83 -0.94 1.06
CA VAL A 89 6.46 -0.41 0.91
C VAL A 89 5.84 -0.75 -0.46
N PRO A 90 6.52 -0.59 -1.61
CA PRO A 90 5.93 -0.92 -2.91
C PRO A 90 5.57 -2.40 -3.04
N GLU A 91 6.37 -3.29 -2.45
CA GLU A 91 6.13 -4.73 -2.50
C GLU A 91 4.93 -5.12 -1.65
N VAL A 92 4.83 -4.60 -0.42
CA VAL A 92 3.69 -4.82 0.45
C VAL A 92 2.41 -4.26 -0.18
N GLN A 93 2.48 -3.07 -0.79
CA GLN A 93 1.34 -2.47 -1.49
C GLN A 93 0.88 -3.33 -2.68
N LEU A 94 1.81 -3.87 -3.47
CA LEU A 94 1.46 -4.74 -4.60
C LEU A 94 0.85 -6.06 -4.12
N ALA A 95 1.42 -6.69 -3.09
CA ALA A 95 0.88 -7.91 -2.51
C ALA A 95 -0.53 -7.68 -1.93
N TYR A 96 -0.74 -6.60 -1.17
CA TYR A 96 -2.06 -6.24 -0.66
C TYR A 96 -3.08 -6.05 -1.77
N ASN A 97 -2.74 -5.29 -2.79
CA ASN A 97 -3.66 -5.00 -3.88
C ASN A 97 -4.01 -6.22 -4.74
N THR A 98 -3.21 -7.30 -4.67
CA THR A 98 -3.40 -8.53 -5.45
C THR A 98 -3.86 -9.72 -4.64
N SER A 99 -3.85 -9.64 -3.31
CA SER A 99 -4.41 -10.65 -2.41
C SER A 99 -5.94 -10.57 -2.38
N GLN A 100 -6.61 -11.73 -2.40
CA GLN A 100 -8.06 -11.80 -2.35
C GLN A 100 -8.54 -11.60 -0.92
N HIS A 101 -9.46 -10.65 -0.71
CA HIS A 101 -10.02 -10.43 0.63
C HIS A 101 -11.19 -11.38 0.86
N SER A 102 -11.20 -12.04 2.03
CA SER A 102 -12.22 -13.03 2.43
C SER A 102 -13.65 -12.46 2.41
N THR A 103 -13.82 -11.19 2.78
CA THR A 103 -15.13 -10.53 2.87
C THR A 103 -15.73 -10.20 1.51
N SER A 104 -14.91 -9.79 0.54
CA SER A 104 -15.38 -9.31 -0.77
C SER A 104 -15.24 -10.37 -1.88
N GLY A 105 -14.42 -11.40 -1.66
CA GLY A 105 -14.04 -12.36 -2.70
C GLY A 105 -13.28 -11.73 -3.87
N LYS A 106 -12.83 -10.49 -3.73
CA LYS A 106 -12.12 -9.74 -4.77
C LYS A 106 -10.82 -9.18 -4.21
N THR A 107 -9.86 -8.95 -5.10
CA THR A 107 -8.64 -8.21 -4.80
C THR A 107 -8.94 -6.70 -4.81
N PRO A 108 -8.22 -5.89 -4.02
CA PRO A 108 -8.38 -4.43 -4.07
C PRO A 108 -8.10 -3.83 -5.45
N ALA A 109 -7.14 -4.36 -6.21
CA ALA A 109 -6.88 -3.91 -7.58
C ALA A 109 -8.07 -4.15 -8.52
N MET A 110 -8.71 -5.32 -8.43
CA MET A 110 -9.93 -5.60 -9.20
C MET A 110 -11.08 -4.69 -8.76
N ALA A 111 -11.24 -4.46 -7.46
CA ALA A 111 -12.32 -3.62 -6.93
C ALA A 111 -12.14 -2.13 -7.29
N GLY A 112 -10.91 -1.60 -7.21
CA GLY A 112 -10.62 -0.18 -7.41
C GLY A 112 -10.29 0.19 -8.85
N LYS A 113 -9.51 -0.64 -9.56
CA LYS A 113 -9.03 -0.35 -10.92
C LYS A 113 -9.71 -1.20 -11.99
N GLY A 114 -10.43 -2.26 -11.62
CA GLY A 114 -11.09 -3.17 -12.57
C GLY A 114 -10.16 -4.20 -13.23
N TRP A 115 -8.89 -4.27 -12.81
CA TRP A 115 -7.94 -5.25 -13.33
C TRP A 115 -6.93 -5.64 -12.24
N ASN A 116 -6.38 -6.85 -12.37
CA ASN A 116 -5.26 -7.31 -11.55
C ASN A 116 -3.97 -7.22 -12.36
N PRO A 117 -2.89 -6.64 -11.80
CA PRO A 117 -1.60 -6.72 -12.43
C PRO A 117 -1.11 -8.17 -12.47
N LEU A 118 -0.44 -8.51 -13.57
CA LEU A 118 0.28 -9.77 -13.68
C LEU A 118 1.50 -9.69 -12.78
N LEU A 119 1.64 -10.65 -11.87
CA LEU A 119 2.74 -10.70 -10.91
C LEU A 119 3.95 -11.41 -11.53
N PRO A 120 5.17 -11.13 -11.03
CA PRO A 120 6.36 -11.87 -11.46
C PRO A 120 6.17 -13.40 -11.38
N VAL A 121 5.44 -13.88 -10.37
CA VAL A 121 5.13 -15.31 -10.18
C VAL A 121 4.27 -15.91 -11.28
N ASP A 122 3.45 -15.11 -11.96
CA ASP A 122 2.59 -15.57 -13.05
C ASP A 122 3.38 -15.82 -14.35
N HIS A 123 4.56 -15.19 -14.47
CA HIS A 123 5.41 -15.24 -15.66
C HIS A 123 6.70 -16.05 -15.48
N LEU A 124 6.98 -16.55 -14.28
CA LEU A 124 8.17 -17.38 -14.06
C LEU A 124 8.10 -18.65 -14.90
N LYS A 125 9.00 -18.74 -15.89
CA LYS A 125 9.21 -19.97 -16.66
C LYS A 125 9.71 -21.04 -15.69
N LYS A 126 8.87 -22.05 -15.43
CA LYS A 126 9.18 -23.17 -14.53
C LYS A 126 10.42 -23.97 -14.98
N ASP A 127 10.79 -23.86 -16.25
CA ASP A 127 11.89 -24.59 -16.89
C ASP A 127 13.14 -23.71 -17.16
N LEU A 128 13.47 -22.81 -16.24
CA LEU A 128 14.77 -22.11 -16.30
C LEU A 128 15.87 -23.07 -15.81
N LEU A 129 16.67 -23.59 -16.75
CA LEU A 129 17.83 -24.46 -16.49
C LEU A 129 18.86 -23.84 -15.53
N THR A 130 18.87 -22.52 -15.42
CA THR A 130 19.76 -21.77 -14.52
C THR A 130 19.04 -20.52 -14.02
N ILE A 131 18.63 -20.52 -12.76
CA ILE A 131 18.11 -19.33 -12.07
C ILE A 131 19.25 -18.75 -11.25
N HIS A 132 19.54 -17.45 -11.42
CA HIS A 132 20.54 -16.77 -10.61
C HIS A 132 20.13 -16.82 -9.13
N PRO A 133 21.04 -17.12 -8.17
CA PRO A 133 20.70 -17.28 -6.75
C PRO A 133 19.87 -16.12 -6.19
N THR A 134 20.29 -14.88 -6.41
CA THR A 134 19.57 -13.67 -5.96
C THR A 134 18.14 -13.56 -6.52
N ALA A 135 17.91 -14.03 -7.76
CA ALA A 135 16.58 -14.01 -8.35
C ALA A 135 15.65 -15.07 -7.72
N LYS A 136 16.23 -16.20 -7.30
CA LYS A 136 15.52 -17.23 -6.54
C LYS A 136 15.13 -16.71 -5.16
N ASP A 137 16.05 -16.05 -4.47
CA ASP A 137 15.79 -15.51 -3.14
C ASP A 137 14.69 -14.44 -3.19
N PHE A 138 14.74 -13.52 -4.18
CA PHE A 138 13.66 -12.55 -4.43
C PHE A 138 12.30 -13.22 -4.68
N HIS A 139 12.25 -14.32 -5.43
CA HIS A 139 11.01 -15.07 -5.64
C HIS A 139 10.46 -15.69 -4.34
N GLU A 140 11.33 -16.27 -3.52
CA GLU A 140 10.93 -16.85 -2.23
C GLU A 140 10.43 -15.78 -1.25
N MET A 141 11.09 -14.61 -1.23
CA MET A 141 10.62 -13.43 -0.51
C MET A 141 9.21 -13.05 -0.97
N TRP A 142 9.02 -12.84 -2.27
CA TRP A 142 7.73 -12.43 -2.85
C TRP A 142 6.59 -13.40 -2.58
N LYS A 143 6.83 -14.70 -2.73
CA LYS A 143 5.79 -15.72 -2.49
C LYS A 143 5.27 -15.67 -1.05
N LYS A 144 6.18 -15.50 -0.08
CA LYS A 144 5.82 -15.34 1.33
C LYS A 144 5.05 -14.04 1.58
N THR A 145 5.28 -12.98 0.79
CA THR A 145 4.52 -11.71 0.82
C THR A 145 3.06 -11.92 0.55
N CYS A 146 2.72 -12.57 -0.57
CA CYS A 146 1.33 -12.85 -0.91
C CYS A 146 0.62 -13.64 0.20
N ASP A 147 1.28 -14.67 0.75
CA ASP A 147 0.72 -15.50 1.82
C ASP A 147 0.51 -14.75 3.15
N THR A 148 1.35 -13.74 3.41
CA THR A 148 1.31 -12.97 4.66
C THR A 148 0.19 -11.94 4.65
N VAL A 149 -0.04 -11.31 3.49
CA VAL A 149 -1.02 -10.25 3.32
C VAL A 149 -2.42 -10.80 3.05
N SER A 150 -2.53 -12.04 2.57
CA SER A 150 -3.82 -12.69 2.30
C SER A 150 -4.53 -13.29 3.53
N LYS A 151 -3.95 -13.17 4.73
CA LYS A 151 -4.52 -13.63 6.01
C LYS A 151 -5.15 -12.49 6.79
#